data_AF-A0A0A2CMD5-F1
#
_entry.id   AF-A0A0A2CMD5-F1
#
_cell.length_a   1.000
_cell.length_b   1.000
_cell.length_c   1.000
_cell.angle_alpha   90.00
_cell.angle_beta   90.00
_cell.angle_gamma   90.00
#
_symmetry.space_group_name_H-M   'P 1'
#
loop_
_entity.id
_entity.type
_entity.pdbx_description
1 polymer ?
#
loop_
_entity_poly.entity_id
_entity_poly.type
_entity_poly.pdbx_seq_one_letter_code
_entity_poly.pdbx_strand_id
1 'polypeptide(L)'
;MGSSGSGSASGGAIKAPASSVPSFVQGVALGMIETRGMVPAIEAADAMTKAAEVNLISREYVGGGYVTVMVRGETGAVNAAVRAGADACERVGDGLVAAHIIARPHEEVEPALRPTHAKRRS
;
A
#
# COMPACT_ATOMS: atom_id res chain seq x y z
N MET A 1 62.55 -26.71 11.17
CA MET A 1 62.07 -26.48 9.79
C MET A 1 60.57 -26.73 9.83
N GLY A 2 59.71 -25.74 10.07
CA GLY A 2 59.55 -24.52 9.26
C GLY A 2 58.27 -24.71 8.44
N SER A 3 57.19 -24.08 8.89
CA SER A 3 55.80 -24.15 8.42
C SER A 3 55.60 -23.75 6.95
N SER A 4 54.67 -24.43 6.27
CA SER A 4 53.85 -23.88 5.17
C SER A 4 52.43 -24.38 5.40
N GLY A 5 51.47 -23.56 5.83
CA GLY A 5 50.93 -22.39 5.12
C GLY A 5 49.64 -22.85 4.42
N SER A 6 48.56 -23.07 5.16
CA SER A 6 47.38 -22.17 5.24
C SER A 6 46.96 -21.53 3.92
N GLY A 7 45.87 -22.03 3.33
CA GLY A 7 45.13 -21.39 2.24
C GLY A 7 43.64 -21.62 2.40
N SER A 8 43.06 -21.06 3.45
CA SER A 8 41.61 -20.97 3.63
C SER A 8 41.06 -20.02 2.58
N ALA A 9 40.29 -20.54 1.63
CA ALA A 9 39.48 -19.74 0.72
C ALA A 9 38.37 -19.09 1.55
N SER A 10 38.67 -17.89 2.05
CA SER A 10 37.73 -17.06 2.79
C SER A 10 36.67 -16.52 1.83
N GLY A 11 35.43 -16.59 2.30
CA GLY A 11 34.23 -16.28 1.54
C GLY A 11 34.19 -14.82 1.08
N GLY A 12 33.85 -14.66 -0.19
CA GLY A 12 33.22 -13.45 -0.70
C GLY A 12 31.73 -13.73 -0.88
N ALA A 13 30.96 -13.75 0.21
CA ALA A 13 29.52 -13.64 0.08
C ALA A 13 29.24 -12.27 -0.53
N ILE A 14 28.83 -12.24 -1.79
CA ILE A 14 28.28 -11.06 -2.44
C ILE A 14 27.05 -10.62 -1.64
N LYS A 15 27.24 -9.71 -0.69
CA LYS A 15 26.15 -9.05 0.01
C LYS A 15 25.40 -8.23 -1.04
N ALA A 16 24.25 -8.73 -1.47
CA ALA A 16 23.34 -8.00 -2.34
C ALA A 16 23.12 -6.59 -1.75
N PRO A 17 23.09 -5.53 -2.59
CA PRO A 17 22.97 -4.18 -2.09
C PRO A 17 21.65 -4.05 -1.31
N ALA A 18 21.75 -3.56 -0.07
CA ALA A 18 20.57 -3.12 0.67
C ALA A 18 19.86 -2.07 -0.19
N SER A 19 18.70 -2.42 -0.73
CA SER A 19 17.93 -1.50 -1.56
C SER A 19 17.47 -0.35 -0.66
N SER A 20 18.10 0.81 -0.82
CA SER A 20 17.66 2.07 -0.24
C SER A 20 16.42 2.57 -0.99
N VAL A 21 15.35 1.78 -0.97
CA VAL A 21 14.02 2.26 -1.33
C VAL A 21 13.71 3.38 -0.34
N PRO A 22 13.36 4.60 -0.79
CA PRO A 22 13.01 5.66 0.13
C PRO A 22 11.92 5.14 1.06
N SER A 23 12.08 5.33 2.36
CA SER A 23 11.01 5.03 3.32
C SER A 23 9.88 6.01 3.10
N PHE A 24 9.00 5.71 2.14
CA PHE A 24 7.81 6.50 1.85
C PHE A 24 6.77 6.28 2.95
N VAL A 25 7.03 6.84 4.12
CA VAL A 25 6.01 7.04 5.14
C VAL A 25 5.78 8.54 5.26
N GLN A 26 5.13 9.13 4.26
CA GLN A 26 4.48 10.43 4.46
C GLN A 26 3.00 10.18 4.74
N GLY A 27 2.70 10.18 6.04
CA GLY A 27 1.38 9.95 6.63
C GLY A 27 1.33 8.72 7.54
N VAL A 28 1.22 8.95 8.86
CA VAL A 28 1.10 7.85 9.84
C VAL A 28 -0.22 7.10 9.72
N ALA A 29 -1.26 7.72 9.16
CA ALA A 29 -2.57 7.09 9.03
C ALA A 29 -2.71 6.38 7.68
N LEU A 30 -3.51 5.30 7.69
CA LEU A 30 -3.93 4.53 6.54
C LEU A 30 -5.43 4.69 6.36
N GLY A 31 -5.85 5.05 5.15
CA GLY A 31 -7.24 4.99 4.70
C GLY A 31 -7.41 3.89 3.67
N MET A 32 -8.50 3.13 3.76
CA MET A 32 -8.81 2.02 2.86
C MET A 32 -10.26 2.09 2.42
N ILE A 33 -10.49 1.87 1.12
CA ILE A 33 -11.83 1.69 0.56
C ILE A 33 -11.80 0.44 -0.32
N GLU A 34 -12.65 -0.53 -0.01
CA GLU A 34 -12.92 -1.72 -0.83
C GLU A 34 -14.25 -1.57 -1.54
N THR A 35 -14.29 -1.97 -2.80
CA THR A 35 -15.46 -1.86 -3.68
C THR A 35 -15.66 -3.14 -4.48
N ARG A 36 -16.87 -3.34 -5.02
CA ARG A 36 -17.13 -4.36 -6.05
C ARG A 36 -16.90 -3.77 -7.43
N GLY A 37 -15.81 -4.18 -8.06
CA GLY A 37 -15.41 -3.74 -9.39
C GLY A 37 -14.41 -2.59 -9.39
N MET A 38 -13.76 -2.40 -10.53
CA MET A 38 -12.70 -1.40 -10.68
C MET A 38 -13.24 0.03 -10.79
N VAL A 39 -14.40 0.22 -11.39
CA VAL A 39 -14.96 1.55 -11.64
C VAL A 39 -15.24 2.30 -10.33
N PRO A 40 -15.98 1.75 -9.34
CA PRO A 40 -16.13 2.40 -8.04
C PRO A 40 -14.81 2.58 -7.29
N ALA A 41 -13.84 1.66 -7.42
CA ALA A 41 -12.53 1.85 -6.80
C ALA A 41 -11.77 3.08 -7.34
N ILE A 42 -11.85 3.32 -8.66
CA ILE A 42 -11.24 4.50 -9.28
C ILE A 42 -11.95 5.78 -8.84
N GLU A 43 -13.29 5.77 -8.79
CA GLU A 43 -14.06 6.90 -8.26
C GLU A 43 -13.68 7.22 -6.80
N ALA A 44 -13.58 6.19 -5.95
CA ALA A 44 -13.14 6.35 -4.57
C ALA A 44 -11.74 6.98 -4.48
N ALA A 45 -10.79 6.51 -5.28
CA ALA A 45 -9.43 7.03 -5.28
C ALA A 45 -9.35 8.49 -5.73
N ASP A 46 -10.07 8.85 -6.78
CA ASP A 46 -10.17 10.23 -7.28
C ASP A 46 -10.77 11.16 -6.22
N ALA A 47 -11.89 10.77 -5.61
CA ALA A 47 -12.53 11.54 -4.56
C ALA A 47 -11.67 11.68 -3.30
N MET A 48 -11.00 10.60 -2.85
CA MET A 48 -10.10 10.63 -1.70
C MET A 48 -8.97 11.66 -1.88
N THR A 49 -8.32 11.64 -3.04
CA THR A 49 -7.16 12.50 -3.32
C THR A 49 -7.53 13.96 -3.61
N LYS A 50 -8.76 14.23 -4.04
CA LYS A 50 -9.28 15.60 -4.20
C LYS A 50 -9.78 16.22 -2.90
N ALA A 51 -10.24 15.41 -1.96
CA ALA A 51 -10.87 15.89 -0.73
C ALA A 51 -9.88 16.36 0.34
N ALA A 52 -8.65 15.84 0.33
CA ALA A 52 -7.64 16.19 1.32
C ALA A 52 -6.22 15.88 0.82
N GLU A 53 -5.22 16.42 1.52
CA GLU A 53 -3.80 16.14 1.30
C GLU A 53 -3.46 14.70 1.73
N VAL A 54 -3.66 13.75 0.82
CA VAL A 54 -3.33 12.33 0.99
C VAL A 54 -2.67 11.77 -0.26
N ASN A 55 -1.79 10.78 -0.06
CA ASN A 55 -1.11 10.07 -1.13
C ASN A 55 -1.81 8.74 -1.38
N LEU A 56 -2.26 8.47 -2.62
CA LEU A 56 -2.67 7.14 -3.03
C LEU A 56 -1.44 6.23 -3.11
N ILE A 57 -1.42 5.18 -2.28
CA ILE A 57 -0.27 4.28 -2.16
C ILE A 57 -0.47 2.92 -2.83
N SER A 58 -1.71 2.46 -2.96
CA SER A 58 -1.99 1.18 -3.59
C SER A 58 -3.40 1.07 -4.16
N ARG A 59 -3.52 0.18 -5.15
CA ARG A 59 -4.77 -0.35 -5.67
C ARG A 59 -4.59 -1.87 -5.83
N GLU A 60 -5.22 -2.63 -4.96
CA GLU A 60 -5.09 -4.07 -4.87
C GLU A 60 -6.31 -4.81 -5.43
N TYR A 61 -6.03 -5.91 -6.12
CA TYR A 61 -7.05 -6.86 -6.55
C TYR A 61 -7.12 -8.00 -5.53
N VAL A 62 -8.20 -8.05 -4.76
CA VAL A 62 -8.37 -9.07 -3.72
C VAL A 62 -8.85 -10.41 -4.31
N GLY A 63 -9.58 -10.34 -5.44
CA GLY A 63 -10.21 -11.50 -6.09
C GLY A 63 -11.74 -11.40 -6.00
N GLY A 64 -12.46 -12.26 -6.74
CA GLY A 64 -13.94 -12.25 -6.72
C GLY A 64 -14.60 -10.94 -7.20
N GLY A 65 -13.85 -10.10 -7.92
CA GLY A 65 -14.31 -8.77 -8.35
C GLY A 65 -14.02 -7.64 -7.35
N TYR A 66 -13.46 -7.94 -6.17
CA TYR A 66 -13.14 -6.92 -5.17
C TYR A 66 -11.85 -6.17 -5.50
N VAL A 67 -11.89 -4.86 -5.32
CA VAL A 67 -10.76 -3.94 -5.50
C VAL A 67 -10.67 -3.00 -4.30
N THR A 68 -9.49 -2.92 -3.72
CA THR A 68 -9.20 -2.06 -2.57
C THR A 68 -8.21 -0.98 -2.96
N VAL A 69 -8.52 0.27 -2.64
CA VAL A 69 -7.63 1.42 -2.79
C VAL A 69 -7.21 1.93 -1.43
N MET A 70 -5.95 2.38 -1.32
CA MET A 70 -5.33 2.74 -0.05
C MET A 70 -4.63 4.08 -0.15
N VAL A 71 -4.81 4.94 0.84
CA VAL A 71 -4.17 6.26 0.94
C VAL A 71 -3.39 6.43 2.25
N ARG A 72 -2.36 7.28 2.24
CA ARG A 72 -1.60 7.70 3.43
C ARG A 72 -1.64 9.21 3.59
N GLY A 73 -1.66 9.68 4.84
CA GLY A 73 -1.62 11.09 5.18
C GLY A 73 -1.67 11.31 6.69
N GLU A 74 -1.84 12.57 7.09
CA GLU A 74 -2.18 12.89 8.48
C GLU A 74 -3.59 12.34 8.82
N THR A 75 -3.82 11.98 10.08
CA THR A 75 -5.08 11.34 10.49
C THR A 75 -6.32 12.17 10.12
N GLY A 76 -6.25 13.50 10.23
CA GLY A 76 -7.35 14.39 9.83
C GLY A 76 -7.64 14.33 8.32
N ALA A 77 -6.59 14.43 7.50
CA ALA A 77 -6.69 14.34 6.04
C ALA A 77 -7.24 12.97 5.59
N VAL A 78 -6.76 11.88 6.19
CA VAL A 78 -7.24 10.52 5.90
C VAL A 78 -8.70 10.33 6.28
N ASN A 79 -9.15 10.88 7.42
CA ASN A 79 -10.57 10.86 7.79
C ASN A 79 -11.46 11.56 6.75
N ALA A 80 -11.05 12.75 6.29
CA ALA A 80 -11.78 13.51 5.29
C ALA A 80 -11.80 12.79 3.93
N ALA A 81 -10.64 12.31 3.49
CA ALA A 81 -10.48 11.56 2.25
C ALA A 81 -11.39 10.33 2.21
N VAL A 82 -11.33 9.45 3.22
CA VAL A 82 -12.09 8.19 3.22
C VAL A 82 -13.60 8.43 3.25
N ARG A 83 -14.08 9.44 3.98
CA ARG A 83 -15.51 9.81 3.96
C ARG A 83 -15.95 10.23 2.57
N ALA A 84 -15.21 11.15 1.94
CA ALA A 84 -15.53 11.61 0.59
C ALA A 84 -15.47 10.48 -0.45
N GLY A 85 -14.45 9.61 -0.36
CA GLY A 85 -14.29 8.46 -1.24
C GLY A 85 -15.43 7.45 -1.12
N ALA A 86 -15.85 7.15 0.11
CA ALA A 86 -16.95 6.22 0.39
C ALA A 86 -18.28 6.76 -0.18
N ASP A 87 -18.59 8.03 0.07
CA ASP A 87 -19.79 8.69 -0.45
C ASP A 87 -19.81 8.80 -1.99
N ALA A 88 -18.62 8.90 -2.60
CA ALA A 88 -18.46 8.97 -4.05
C ALA A 88 -18.68 7.62 -4.72
N CYS A 89 -17.98 6.58 -4.27
CA CYS A 89 -18.02 5.27 -4.92
C CYS A 89 -19.32 4.52 -4.68
N GLU A 90 -20.03 4.77 -3.58
CA GLU A 90 -21.34 4.15 -3.29
C GLU A 90 -22.37 4.43 -4.39
N ARG A 91 -22.24 5.55 -5.11
CA ARG A 91 -23.13 5.94 -6.21
C ARG A 91 -22.75 5.35 -7.56
N VAL A 92 -21.69 4.54 -7.63
CA VAL A 92 -21.10 4.05 -8.88
C VAL A 92 -21.05 2.52 -8.90
N GLY A 93 -21.66 1.91 -9.91
CA GLY A 93 -21.62 0.45 -10.08
C GLY A 93 -22.19 -0.31 -8.89
N ASP A 94 -21.51 -1.37 -8.47
CA ASP A 94 -21.90 -2.20 -7.32
C ASP A 94 -21.44 -1.62 -5.95
N GLY A 95 -20.97 -0.37 -5.95
CA GLY A 95 -20.83 0.47 -4.75
C GLY A 95 -19.69 0.09 -3.79
N LEU A 96 -19.83 0.60 -2.57
CA LEU A 96 -18.92 0.40 -1.46
C LEU A 96 -19.11 -1.00 -0.86
N VAL A 97 -18.00 -1.63 -0.51
CA VAL A 97 -17.99 -2.87 0.28
C VAL A 97 -17.57 -2.57 1.71
N ALA A 98 -16.46 -1.84 1.85
CA ALA A 98 -15.95 -1.44 3.15
C ALA A 98 -15.15 -0.14 3.05
N ALA A 99 -15.21 0.69 4.09
CA ALA A 99 -14.33 1.83 4.30
C ALA A 99 -13.74 1.76 5.71
N HIS A 100 -12.44 1.97 5.85
CA HIS A 100 -11.78 1.87 7.14
C HIS A 100 -10.57 2.79 7.25
N ILE A 101 -10.29 3.22 8.48
CA ILE A 101 -9.19 4.12 8.80
C ILE A 101 -8.43 3.54 9.99
N ILE A 102 -7.10 3.46 9.85
CA ILE A 102 -6.19 3.15 10.93
C ILE A 102 -5.31 4.38 11.15
N ALA A 103 -5.50 5.08 12.27
CA ALA A 103 -4.80 6.33 12.55
C ALA A 103 -3.27 6.16 12.64
N ARG A 104 -2.83 4.97 13.07
CA ARG A 104 -1.41 4.61 13.22
C ARG A 104 -1.24 3.09 13.09
N PRO A 105 -1.10 2.55 11.87
CA PRO A 105 -0.81 1.14 11.66
C PRO A 105 0.47 0.74 12.42
N HIS A 106 0.48 -0.49 12.94
CA HIS A 106 1.67 -1.06 13.54
C HIS A 106 2.74 -1.28 12.44
N GLU A 107 4.02 -1.13 12.79
CA GLU A 107 5.12 -1.25 11.81
C GLU A 107 5.17 -2.63 11.14
N GLU A 108 4.78 -3.69 11.85
CA GLU A 108 4.69 -5.05 11.31
C GLU A 108 3.62 -5.20 10.22
N VAL A 109 2.68 -4.27 10.11
CA VAL A 109 1.65 -4.26 9.06
C VAL A 109 2.17 -3.63 7.76
N GLU A 110 3.16 -2.74 7.83
CA GLU A 110 3.68 -2.00 6.66
C GLU A 110 4.11 -2.90 5.49
N PRO A 111 4.76 -4.07 5.70
CA PRO A 111 5.08 -4.99 4.61
C PRO A 111 3.83 -5.51 3.86
N ALA A 112 2.71 -5.68 4.56
CA ALA A 112 1.46 -6.17 3.98
C ALA A 112 0.70 -5.10 3.16
N LEU A 113 1.00 -3.82 3.37
CA LEU A 113 0.40 -2.70 2.64
C LEU A 113 1.09 -2.41 1.30
N ARG A 114 2.22 -3.09 1.03
CA ARG A 114 2.98 -2.90 -0.21
C ARG A 114 2.18 -3.41 -1.40
N PRO A 115 2.19 -2.69 -2.54
CA PRO A 115 1.52 -3.15 -3.72
C PRO A 115 2.01 -4.54 -4.14
N THR A 116 1.09 -5.48 -4.39
CA THR A 116 1.47 -6.85 -4.73
C THR A 116 2.03 -6.97 -6.16
N HIS A 117 1.91 -5.90 -6.96
CA HIS A 117 2.18 -5.87 -8.40
C HIS A 117 1.48 -7.00 -9.18
N ALA A 118 0.44 -7.60 -8.62
CA ALA A 118 -0.32 -8.66 -9.25
C ALA A 118 -0.94 -8.12 -10.54
N LYS A 119 -0.37 -8.51 -11.68
CA LYS A 119 -1.02 -8.29 -12.98
C LYS A 119 -2.30 -9.11 -12.94
N ARG A 120 -3.45 -8.45 -13.08
CA ARG A 120 -4.75 -9.11 -13.22
C ARG A 120 -4.59 -10.22 -14.25
N ARG A 121 -4.61 -11.48 -13.80
CA ARG A 121 -4.52 -12.61 -14.72
C ARG A 121 -5.79 -12.57 -15.57
N SER A 122 -5.59 -12.30 -16.87
CA SER A 122 -6.61 -12.41 -17.91
C SER A 122 -7.03 -13.86 -18.07
#